data_AF-A0A1G3SR00-F1
#
_entry.id   AF-A0A1G3SR00-F1
#
_cell.length_a   1.000
_cell.length_b   1.000
_cell.length_c   1.000
_cell.angle_alpha   90.00
_cell.angle_beta   90.00
_cell.angle_gamma   90.00
#
_symmetry.space_group_name_H-M   'P 1'
#
loop_
_entity.id
_entity.type
_entity.pdbx_description
1 polymer ?
#
loop_
_entity_poly.entity_id
_entity_poly.type
_entity_poly.pdbx_seq_one_letter_code
_entity_poly.pdbx_strand_id
1 'polypeptide(L)'
;MLGIEKYDNLKEVMPDLMPVLRDAIQSEFLEIKKINKLCEKYIASCTHFPELKKAEYVIFSQHIKKNEHKYEVFVFLDGKGKMVRHITGAEMELYGLLDSCSNLHVSEEYVVQQTHCHDGECRH
;
A
#
# COMPACT_ATOMS: atom_id res chain seq x y z
N MET A 1 -20.86 -4.52 7.44
CA MET A 1 -21.02 -5.22 6.15
C MET A 1 -19.72 -5.96 5.90
N LEU A 2 -19.75 -7.28 5.75
CA LEU A 2 -18.60 -8.04 5.28
C LEU A 2 -18.47 -7.72 3.78
N GLY A 3 -17.71 -6.68 3.46
CA GLY A 3 -17.35 -6.36 2.08
C GLY A 3 -16.45 -7.46 1.52
N ILE A 4 -16.43 -7.59 0.20
CA ILE A 4 -15.50 -8.50 -0.48
C ILE A 4 -14.07 -7.97 -0.24
N GLU A 5 -13.19 -8.83 0.28
CA GLU A 5 -11.79 -8.48 0.53
C GLU A 5 -11.04 -8.37 -0.81
N LYS A 6 -10.36 -7.25 -1.05
CA LYS A 6 -9.49 -7.04 -2.22
C LYS A 6 -8.38 -8.08 -2.31
N TYR A 7 -7.71 -8.39 -1.20
CA TYR A 7 -6.62 -9.36 -1.13
C TYR A 7 -6.99 -10.54 -0.23
N ASP A 8 -7.01 -11.76 -0.76
CA ASP A 8 -7.42 -12.96 0.00
C ASP A 8 -6.34 -13.45 0.97
N ASN A 9 -5.07 -13.18 0.68
CA ASN A 9 -3.92 -13.69 1.43
C ASN A 9 -3.21 -12.63 2.29
N LEU A 10 -3.75 -11.41 2.38
CA LEU A 10 -3.09 -10.30 3.08
C LEU A 10 -2.80 -10.63 4.57
N LYS A 11 -3.70 -11.37 5.22
CA LYS A 11 -3.53 -11.79 6.63
C LYS A 11 -2.40 -12.81 6.79
N GLU A 12 -2.16 -13.64 5.77
CA GLU A 12 -1.13 -14.67 5.78
C GLU A 12 0.25 -14.08 5.47
N VAL A 13 0.29 -13.19 4.47
CA VAL A 13 1.52 -12.50 4.05
C VAL A 13 1.98 -11.48 5.10
N MET A 14 1.03 -10.77 5.73
CA MET A 14 1.32 -9.71 6.69
C MET A 14 0.54 -9.92 8.01
N PRO A 15 0.94 -10.94 8.79
CA PRO A 15 0.25 -11.28 10.03
C PRO A 15 0.31 -10.16 11.08
N ASP A 16 1.41 -9.40 11.10
CA ASP A 16 1.66 -8.33 12.07
C ASP A 16 1.09 -6.97 11.64
N LEU A 17 0.37 -6.92 10.51
CA LEU A 17 -0.28 -5.70 10.03
C LEU A 17 -1.42 -5.29 10.96
N MET A 18 -1.41 -4.02 11.38
CA MET A 18 -2.46 -3.47 12.23
C MET A 18 -3.84 -3.62 11.58
N PRO A 19 -4.87 -4.08 12.33
CA PRO A 19 -6.21 -4.30 11.77
C PRO A 19 -6.78 -3.10 11.02
N VAL A 20 -6.60 -1.88 11.55
CA VAL A 20 -7.09 -0.65 10.90
C VAL A 20 -6.45 -0.40 9.54
N LEU A 21 -5.17 -0.71 9.36
CA LEU A 21 -4.47 -0.56 8.08
C LEU A 21 -4.91 -1.64 7.10
N ARG A 22 -5.09 -2.87 7.60
CA ARG A 22 -5.61 -3.98 6.82
C ARG A 22 -7.01 -3.65 6.27
N ASP A 23 -7.92 -3.20 7.13
CA ASP A 23 -9.28 -2.85 6.73
C ASP A 23 -9.30 -1.71 5.71
N ALA A 24 -8.45 -0.69 5.89
CA ALA A 24 -8.33 0.43 4.96
C ALA A 24 -7.74 0.02 3.59
N ILE A 25 -6.85 -0.97 3.56
CA ILE A 25 -6.33 -1.55 2.30
C ILE A 25 -7.42 -2.36 1.61
N GLN A 26 -8.14 -3.20 2.37
CA GLN A 26 -9.24 -4.01 1.83
C GLN A 26 -10.39 -3.14 1.31
N SER A 27 -10.58 -1.93 1.85
CA SER A 27 -11.59 -0.97 1.40
C SER A 27 -11.10 0.00 0.31
N GLU A 28 -9.91 -0.21 -0.27
CA GLU A 28 -9.29 0.68 -1.30
C GLU A 28 -9.06 2.13 -0.88
N PHE A 29 -9.12 2.41 0.43
CA PHE A 29 -8.79 3.74 0.93
C PHE A 29 -7.28 3.94 0.92
N LEU A 30 -6.53 2.89 1.28
CA LEU A 30 -5.09 2.84 1.20
C LEU A 30 -4.63 1.80 0.18
N GLU A 31 -3.47 2.04 -0.41
CA GLU A 31 -2.78 1.09 -1.28
C GLU A 31 -1.50 0.63 -0.60
N ILE A 32 -1.11 -0.63 -0.87
CA ILE A 32 0.16 -1.20 -0.43
C ILE A 32 1.01 -1.60 -1.62
N LYS A 33 2.28 -1.15 -1.62
CA LYS A 33 3.26 -1.49 -2.66
C LYS A 33 4.55 -2.00 -2.03
N LYS A 34 5.31 -2.76 -2.82
CA LYS A 34 6.64 -3.21 -2.44
C LYS A 34 7.64 -2.09 -2.70
N ILE A 35 8.72 -2.05 -1.93
CA ILE A 35 9.78 -1.07 -2.13
C ILE A 35 10.81 -1.65 -3.11
N ASN A 36 11.11 -0.90 -4.15
CA ASN A 36 12.23 -1.20 -5.04
C ASN A 36 13.55 -0.87 -4.33
N LYS A 37 14.17 -1.88 -3.72
CA LYS A 37 15.44 -1.74 -2.99
C LYS A 37 16.65 -1.46 -3.90
N LEU A 38 16.51 -1.63 -5.21
CA LEU A 38 17.57 -1.43 -6.19
C LEU A 38 17.58 -0.01 -6.78
N CYS A 39 16.52 0.79 -6.55
CA CYS A 39 16.48 2.14 -7.09
C CYS A 39 17.37 3.10 -6.29
N GLU A 40 18.00 4.04 -6.99
CA GLU A 40 18.90 5.04 -6.40
C GLU A 40 18.22 5.87 -5.32
N LYS A 41 16.93 6.15 -5.51
CA LYS A 41 16.12 6.90 -4.55
C LYS A 41 16.02 6.18 -3.21
N TYR A 42 15.82 4.86 -3.21
CA TYR A 42 15.76 4.08 -1.97
C TYR A 42 17.10 4.08 -1.26
N ILE A 43 18.18 3.90 -2.02
CA ILE A 43 19.55 3.92 -1.50
C ILE A 43 19.84 5.27 -0.84
N ALA A 44 19.50 6.38 -1.51
CA ALA A 44 19.65 7.73 -0.97
C ALA A 44 18.78 7.99 0.27
N SER A 45 17.52 7.53 0.26
CA SER A 45 16.62 7.61 1.41
C SER A 45 17.14 6.80 2.60
N CYS A 46 17.78 5.65 2.39
CA CYS A 46 18.37 4.84 3.47
C CYS A 46 19.59 5.51 4.13
N THR A 47 20.21 6.49 3.48
CA THR A 47 21.26 7.31 4.09
C THR A 47 20.67 8.30 5.10
N HIS A 48 19.50 8.86 4.80
CA HIS A 48 18.81 9.83 5.66
C HIS A 48 17.94 9.14 6.72
N PHE A 49 17.39 7.97 6.39
CA PHE A 49 16.51 7.15 7.24
C PHE A 49 17.00 5.70 7.27
N PRO A 50 18.03 5.39 8.09
CA PRO A 50 18.64 4.05 8.12
C PRO A 50 17.68 2.91 8.46
N GLU A 51 16.56 3.21 9.14
CA GLU A 51 15.53 2.23 9.49
C GLU A 51 14.83 1.66 8.26
N LEU A 52 14.79 2.40 7.15
CA LEU A 52 14.20 1.95 5.88
C LEU A 52 14.88 0.72 5.29
N LYS A 53 16.10 0.39 5.73
CA LYS A 53 16.78 -0.86 5.37
C LYS A 53 15.98 -2.10 5.77
N LYS A 54 15.17 -2.00 6.84
CA LYS A 54 14.27 -3.06 7.31
C LYS A 54 12.90 -3.04 6.62
N ALA A 55 12.58 -1.98 5.89
CA ALA A 55 11.31 -1.87 5.20
C ALA A 55 11.29 -2.74 3.94
N GLU A 56 10.15 -3.35 3.67
CA GLU A 56 9.85 -4.13 2.47
C GLU A 56 8.63 -3.60 1.72
N TYR A 57 7.67 -3.01 2.45
CA TYR A 57 6.44 -2.47 1.89
C TYR A 57 6.20 -1.04 2.36
N VAL A 58 5.35 -0.35 1.62
CA VAL A 58 4.87 0.99 1.97
C VAL A 58 3.38 1.10 1.71
N ILE A 59 2.67 1.69 2.67
CA ILE A 59 1.26 2.04 2.56
C ILE A 59 1.15 3.55 2.33
N PHE A 60 0.28 3.92 1.41
CA PHE A 60 0.00 5.31 1.04
C PHE A 60 -1.45 5.45 0.55
N SER A 61 -1.92 6.68 0.40
CA SER A 61 -3.29 6.95 -0.04
C SER A 61 -3.35 6.94 -1.56
N GLN A 62 -4.16 6.06 -2.15
CA GLN A 62 -4.25 5.94 -3.60
C GLN A 62 -4.81 7.19 -4.30
N HIS A 63 -5.60 7.99 -3.58
CA HIS A 63 -6.44 9.06 -4.15
C HIS A 63 -5.88 10.48 -3.94
N ILE A 64 -4.65 10.63 -3.46
CA ILE A 64 -4.05 11.95 -3.22
C ILE A 64 -3.56 12.57 -4.53
N LYS A 65 -3.88 13.85 -4.73
CA LYS A 65 -3.44 14.61 -5.90
C LYS A 65 -1.96 14.98 -5.77
N LYS A 66 -1.25 15.04 -6.91
CA LYS A 66 0.19 15.39 -6.99
C LYS A 66 0.59 16.63 -6.16
N ASN A 67 -0.26 17.64 -6.09
CA ASN A 67 0.00 18.90 -5.37
C ASN A 67 -0.15 18.79 -3.83
N GLU A 68 -0.73 17.70 -3.34
CA GLU A 68 -1.02 17.45 -1.92
C GLU A 68 -0.08 16.43 -1.28
N HIS A 69 0.82 15.80 -2.05
CA HIS A 69 1.73 14.76 -1.54
C HIS A 69 2.59 15.23 -0.36
N LYS A 70 2.94 16.52 -0.29
CA LYS A 70 3.69 17.06 0.85
C LYS A 70 2.98 16.86 2.21
N TYR A 71 1.66 16.67 2.20
CA TYR A 71 0.84 16.41 3.39
C TYR A 71 0.52 14.92 3.58
N GLU A 72 0.95 14.08 2.64
CA GLU A 72 0.75 12.65 2.72
C GLU A 72 1.71 12.01 3.74
N VAL A 73 1.23 10.98 4.41
CA VAL A 73 2.03 10.17 5.32
C VAL A 73 2.19 8.78 4.72
N PHE A 74 3.43 8.39 4.52
CA PHE A 74 3.82 7.07 4.05
C PHE A 74 4.16 6.18 5.22
N VAL A 75 3.52 5.02 5.31
CA VAL A 75 3.77 4.05 6.39
C VAL A 75 4.63 2.92 5.84
N PHE A 76 5.88 2.86 6.27
CA PHE A 76 6.83 1.83 5.88
C PHE A 76 6.72 0.63 6.80
N LEU A 77 6.64 -0.56 6.22
CA LEU A 77 6.45 -1.83 6.91
C LEU A 77 7.59 -2.79 6.62
N ASP A 78 7.87 -3.70 7.54
CA ASP A 78 8.78 -4.82 7.32
C ASP A 78 8.09 -5.98 6.56
N GLY A 79 8.84 -7.07 6.34
CA GLY A 79 8.36 -8.26 5.63
C GLY A 79 7.11 -8.93 6.22
N LYS A 80 6.78 -8.67 7.49
CA LYS A 80 5.62 -9.27 8.19
C LYS A 80 4.45 -8.29 8.37
N GLY A 81 4.60 -7.06 7.89
CA GLY A 81 3.59 -6.01 8.04
C GLY A 81 3.73 -5.17 9.30
N LYS A 82 4.81 -5.31 10.07
CA LYS A 82 5.06 -4.47 11.25
C LYS A 82 5.56 -3.11 10.81
N MET A 83 5.05 -2.05 11.44
CA MET A 83 5.50 -0.69 11.18
C MET A 83 6.98 -0.51 11.51
N VAL A 84 7.74 -0.06 10.52
CA VAL A 84 9.14 0.34 10.63
C VAL A 84 9.22 1.84 10.94
N ARG A 85 8.53 2.67 10.14
CA ARG A 85 8.55 4.13 10.29
C ARG A 85 7.41 4.78 9.50
N HIS A 86 7.01 5.99 9.87
CA HIS A 86 6.23 6.88 9.02
C HIS A 86 7.11 8.03 8.49
N ILE A 87 6.92 8.42 7.24
CA ILE A 87 7.62 9.54 6.60
C ILE A 87 6.60 10.40 5.87
N THR A 88 6.70 11.71 6.00
CA THR A 88 5.80 12.61 5.28
C THR A 88 6.29 12.86 3.85
N GLY A 89 5.39 13.17 2.92
CA GLY A 89 5.80 13.51 1.56
C GLY A 89 6.52 14.84 1.44
N ALA A 90 6.55 15.66 2.50
CA ALA A 90 7.45 16.82 2.59
C ALA A 90 8.91 16.40 2.78
N GLU A 91 9.16 15.25 3.41
CA GLU A 91 10.50 14.73 3.71
C GLU A 91 11.03 13.81 2.61
N MET A 92 10.15 13.10 1.90
CA MET A 92 10.55 12.10 0.91
C MET A 92 9.48 11.92 -0.17
N GLU A 93 9.88 11.91 -1.44
CA GLU A 93 8.94 11.66 -2.53
C GLU A 93 8.82 10.16 -2.81
N LEU A 94 7.61 9.61 -2.73
CA LEU A 94 7.33 8.17 -2.88
C LEU A 94 7.44 7.65 -4.33
N TYR A 95 7.06 8.46 -5.32
CA TYR A 95 7.08 8.03 -6.72
C TYR A 95 8.50 7.70 -7.20
N GLY A 96 8.65 6.54 -7.84
CA GLY A 96 9.95 6.00 -8.26
C GLY A 96 10.60 5.03 -7.26
N LEU A 97 9.99 4.81 -6.08
CA LEU A 97 10.43 3.80 -5.10
C LEU A 97 9.55 2.55 -5.08
N LEU A 98 8.43 2.58 -5.81
CA LEU A 98 7.38 1.59 -5.72
C LEU A 98 7.58 0.49 -6.75
N ASP A 99 7.37 -0.75 -6.32
CA ASP A 99 7.29 -1.95 -7.14
C ASP A 99 5.98 -2.70 -6.85
N SER A 100 5.63 -3.61 -7.73
CA SER A 100 4.46 -4.48 -7.61
C SER A 100 4.58 -5.44 -6.43
N CYS A 101 3.47 -5.67 -5.72
CA CYS A 101 3.35 -6.71 -4.71
C CYS A 101 3.00 -8.04 -5.38
N SER A 102 3.99 -8.77 -5.91
CA SER A 102 3.76 -10.05 -6.59
C SER A 102 3.25 -11.17 -5.68
N ASN A 103 3.37 -11.01 -4.36
CA ASN A 103 2.95 -11.96 -3.35
C ASN A 103 1.56 -11.68 -2.75
N LEU A 104 0.91 -10.56 -3.11
CA LEU A 104 -0.46 -10.29 -2.70
C LEU A 104 -1.40 -10.69 -3.84
N HIS A 105 -2.39 -11.51 -3.52
CA HIS A 105 -3.33 -12.05 -4.50
C HIS A 105 -4.63 -11.28 -4.43
N VAL A 106 -5.01 -10.66 -5.55
CA VAL A 106 -6.32 -10.02 -5.66
C VAL A 106 -7.37 -11.11 -5.74
N SER A 107 -8.39 -11.06 -4.89
CA SER A 107 -9.41 -12.11 -4.83
C SER A 107 -10.26 -12.12 -6.09
N GLU A 108 -10.66 -13.31 -6.55
CA GLU A 108 -11.52 -13.45 -7.74
C GLU A 108 -12.88 -12.77 -7.53
N GLU A 109 -13.45 -12.91 -6.33
CA GLU A 109 -14.73 -12.29 -5.94
C GLU A 109 -14.69 -10.76 -6.12
N TYR A 110 -13.55 -10.15 -5.76
CA TYR A 110 -13.35 -8.72 -5.88
C TYR A 110 -13.26 -8.28 -7.35
N VAL A 111 -12.54 -9.04 -8.18
CA VAL A 111 -12.45 -8.79 -9.63
C VAL A 111 -13.83 -8.89 -10.29
N VAL A 112 -14.60 -9.91 -9.94
CA VAL A 112 -15.97 -10.12 -10.43
C VAL A 112 -16.86 -8.95 -10.03
N GLN A 113 -16.81 -8.50 -8.78
CA GLN A 113 -17.56 -7.33 -8.32
C GLN A 113 -17.22 -6.07 -9.11
N GLN A 114 -15.93 -5.79 -9.34
CA GLN A 114 -15.52 -4.62 -10.13
C GLN A 114 -15.98 -4.70 -11.59
N THR A 115 -15.93 -5.90 -12.19
CA THR A 115 -16.40 -6.14 -13.57
C THR A 115 -17.91 -5.92 -13.69
N HIS A 116 -18.70 -6.45 -12.75
CA HIS A 116 -20.15 -6.23 -12.71
C HIS A 116 -20.53 -4.77 -12.49
N CYS A 117 -19.74 -4.00 -11.74
CA CYS A 117 -19.96 -2.56 -11.60
C CYS A 117 -19.53 -1.74 -12.83
N HIS A 118 -18.68 -2.28 -13.71
CA HIS A 118 -18.22 -1.60 -14.93
C HIS A 118 -19.12 -1.86 -16.15
N ASP A 119 -19.75 -3.03 -16.27
CA ASP A 119 -20.44 -3.46 -17.50
C ASP A 119 -21.92 -3.07 -17.63
N GLY A 120 -22.47 -2.29 -16.71
CA GLY A 120 -23.73 -1.57 -16.94
C GLY A 120 -24.75 -1.67 -15.81
N GLU A 121 -25.43 -0.53 -15.62
CA GLU A 121 -26.64 -0.37 -14.81
C GLU A 121 -26.51 -0.53 -13.28
N CYS A 122 -25.83 0.43 -12.64
CA CYS A 122 -26.36 0.94 -11.37
C CYS A 122 -27.61 1.80 -11.67
N ARG A 123 -28.74 1.15 -11.97
CA ARG A 123 -30.07 1.79 -11.90
C ARG A 123 -30.47 1.86 -10.42
N HIS A 124 -30.39 3.05 -9.84
CA HIS A 124 -31.21 3.42 -8.69
C HIS A 124 -32.67 3.58 -9.12
#